data_AF-A0A3M7NPP1-F1
#
_entry.id   AF-A0A3M7NPP1-F1
#
_cell.length_a   1.000
_cell.length_b   1.000
_cell.length_c   1.000
_cell.angle_alpha   90.00
_cell.angle_beta   90.00
_cell.angle_gamma   90.00
#
_symmetry.space_group_name_H-M   'P 1'
#
loop_
_entity.id
_entity.type
_entity.pdbx_description
1 polymer ?
#
loop_
_entity_poly.entity_id
_entity_poly.type
_entity_poly.pdbx_seq_one_letter_code
_entity_poly.pdbx_strand_id
1 'polypeptide(L)'
;MAATNTLLVEGAFSELAEELAKYIDTVAKAEEGTGLQTDIEPTLSTIRESEQSQEAPDDASIQKSKDEALRKIVIKASALNSAPEKEFSAAYNLLIALCSSSSQPEQLFGRICQYLQQPITSSPASGSSLALSALTTIFNVLPSTSKAHYHVFETILGLIQTSSVTSSFEALVPQLEKNVDSWIAVWELDDEEKESLYTAVAEAAEATGNLDLKYKYLLSALETVPVSAAQEAESRELAKRVLVEALTNPSVTDFNPLAASDAVQALRKSDPTLFELLEIFSSDDYATYVEFISANSLADLSISASESSVLETKIRLLTLATIASSATHRSVPYETIASSLGVPAEDVEMWVIDTIRAGLVEGKLSQLKQEFLVQRATYRVFGEKQWDRASVKLPNPEPLVALSPASSPSPLFLFLTSLDPLQLQREHTDSNMAAVIKAINAKIRSNPVTDYFCSTHFWGPASNFGIPIAAVLDTKKDPEIISGPFTATLTVYSATFMRYALAVRPKNYLLFACHFINFNSQLVQGYRWYDYWYMGGDKKWVAIREQAKADAAKAEAAKAATAAESSIAEKAKDAVSS
;
A
#
# COMPACT_ATOMS: atom_id res chain seq x y z
N MET A 1 -19.12 14.24 -0.79
CA MET A 1 -19.38 15.56 -0.18
C MET A 1 -18.70 15.58 1.18
N ALA A 2 -17.38 15.78 1.20
CA ALA A 2 -16.70 16.09 2.45
C ALA A 2 -17.18 17.47 2.90
N ALA A 3 -17.46 17.64 4.19
CA ALA A 3 -17.86 18.93 4.73
C ALA A 3 -16.78 19.97 4.38
N THR A 4 -17.16 21.03 3.68
CA THR A 4 -16.33 22.23 3.57
C THR A 4 -16.04 22.70 4.99
N ASN A 5 -14.77 22.62 5.42
CA ASN A 5 -14.35 23.18 6.70
C ASN A 5 -14.55 24.69 6.61
N THR A 6 -15.70 25.13 7.11
CA THR A 6 -16.13 26.52 7.00
C THR A 6 -15.36 27.31 8.04
N LEU A 7 -14.43 28.17 7.61
CA LEU A 7 -13.88 29.22 8.46
C LEU A 7 -15.04 30.12 8.86
N LEU A 8 -15.51 29.98 10.10
CA LEU A 8 -16.55 30.82 10.67
C LEU A 8 -15.91 32.10 11.19
N VAL A 9 -16.00 33.16 10.40
CA VAL A 9 -15.69 34.52 10.82
C VAL A 9 -17.00 35.30 10.77
N GLU A 10 -17.46 35.78 11.93
CA GLU A 10 -18.69 36.56 12.06
C GLU A 10 -18.35 38.06 11.99
N GLY A 11 -19.01 38.78 11.08
CA GLY A 11 -18.81 40.22 10.90
C GLY A 11 -19.21 40.70 9.50
N ALA A 12 -19.47 41.99 9.35
CA ALA A 12 -19.65 42.60 8.04
C ALA A 12 -18.31 42.65 7.30
N PHE A 13 -18.32 42.57 5.96
CA PHE A 13 -17.08 42.60 5.18
C PHE A 13 -16.31 43.91 5.42
N SER A 14 -17.04 45.02 5.48
CA SER A 14 -16.44 46.34 5.67
C SER A 14 -15.71 46.49 7.01
N GLU A 15 -16.27 45.96 8.10
CA GLU A 15 -15.68 45.98 9.44
C GLU A 15 -14.43 45.10 9.51
N LEU A 16 -14.53 43.86 9.04
CA LEU A 16 -13.43 42.90 9.04
C LEU A 16 -12.24 43.35 8.17
N ALA A 17 -12.52 43.97 7.03
CA ALA A 17 -11.51 44.52 6.14
C ALA A 17 -10.80 45.74 6.77
N GLU A 18 -11.54 46.61 7.46
CA GLU A 18 -10.98 47.77 8.15
C GLU A 18 -10.09 47.35 9.33
N GLU A 19 -10.54 46.39 10.15
CA GLU A 19 -9.77 45.85 11.26
C GLU A 19 -8.45 45.21 10.79
N LEU A 20 -8.51 44.40 9.73
CA LEU A 20 -7.31 43.78 9.16
C LEU A 20 -6.35 44.83 8.59
N ALA A 21 -6.87 45.85 7.90
CA ALA A 21 -6.03 46.91 7.34
C ALA A 21 -5.30 47.72 8.41
N LYS A 22 -6.01 48.09 9.47
CA LYS A 22 -5.43 48.77 10.63
C LYS A 22 -4.36 47.92 11.32
N TYR A 23 -4.60 46.62 11.42
CA TYR A 23 -3.62 45.69 11.97
C TYR A 23 -2.36 45.59 11.07
N ILE A 24 -2.54 45.46 9.76
CA ILE A 24 -1.42 45.44 8.79
C ILE A 24 -0.59 46.72 8.89
N ASP A 25 -1.22 47.90 8.99
CA ASP A 25 -0.52 49.18 9.14
C ASP A 25 0.29 49.25 10.44
N THR A 26 -0.25 48.69 11.52
CA THR A 26 0.42 48.60 12.82
C THR A 26 1.67 47.71 12.74
N VAL A 27 1.55 46.55 12.09
CA VAL A 27 2.66 45.60 11.90
C VAL A 27 3.72 46.17 10.95
N ALA A 28 3.28 46.82 9.86
CA ALA A 28 4.16 47.44 8.87
C ALA A 28 4.82 48.75 9.35
N LYS A 29 4.38 49.31 10.49
CA LYS A 29 4.81 50.62 11.02
C LYS A 29 4.63 51.74 9.98
N ALA A 30 3.48 51.76 9.32
CA ALA A 30 3.15 52.79 8.34
C ALA A 30 3.03 54.17 9.00
N GLU A 31 3.40 55.24 8.28
CA GLU A 31 3.23 56.62 8.75
C GLU A 31 1.75 57.03 8.73
N GLU A 32 1.31 57.78 9.75
CA GLU A 32 -0.06 58.25 9.89
C GLU A 32 -0.54 58.97 8.62
N GLY A 33 -1.59 58.44 7.97
CA GLY A 33 -2.19 59.00 6.75
C GLY A 33 -1.66 58.45 5.42
N THR A 34 -0.70 57.53 5.43
CA THR A 34 -0.22 56.80 4.23
C THR A 34 -0.45 55.28 4.30
N GLY A 35 -1.20 54.85 5.31
CA GLY A 35 -1.50 53.44 5.58
C GLY A 35 -2.55 52.85 4.63
N LEU A 36 -2.56 51.52 4.56
CA LEU A 36 -3.54 50.72 3.84
C LEU A 36 -4.98 51.10 4.23
N GLN A 37 -5.24 51.45 5.49
CA GLN A 37 -6.57 51.89 5.93
C GLN A 37 -7.07 53.09 5.10
N THR A 38 -6.22 54.11 4.89
CA THR A 38 -6.58 55.30 4.13
C THR A 38 -6.80 54.99 2.64
N ASP A 39 -6.05 54.02 2.09
CA ASP A 39 -6.14 53.60 0.69
C ASP A 39 -7.41 52.80 0.34
N ILE A 40 -7.99 52.10 1.33
CA ILE A 40 -9.19 51.27 1.14
C ILE A 40 -10.48 51.96 1.61
N GLU A 41 -10.39 52.95 2.50
CA GLU A 41 -11.55 53.70 3.02
C GLU A 41 -12.57 54.15 1.96
N PRO A 42 -12.19 54.77 0.81
CA PRO A 42 -13.18 55.19 -0.20
C PRO A 42 -13.93 54.00 -0.84
N THR A 43 -13.28 52.83 -0.90
CA THR A 43 -13.89 51.61 -1.40
C THR A 43 -14.78 50.98 -0.33
N LEU A 44 -14.36 51.00 0.93
CA LEU A 44 -15.14 50.48 2.06
C LEU A 44 -16.37 51.31 2.39
N SER A 45 -16.33 52.63 2.25
CA SER A 45 -17.48 53.51 2.48
C SER A 45 -18.63 53.16 1.53
N THR A 46 -18.31 52.91 0.26
CA THR A 46 -19.28 52.47 -0.77
C THR A 46 -19.92 51.13 -0.40
N ILE A 47 -19.12 50.18 0.13
CA ILE A 47 -19.60 48.87 0.55
C ILE A 47 -20.49 49.01 1.81
N ARG A 48 -20.07 49.81 2.79
CA ARG A 48 -20.81 50.05 4.05
C ARG A 48 -22.18 50.68 3.80
N GLU A 49 -22.27 51.62 2.87
CA GLU A 49 -23.54 52.21 2.45
C GLU A 49 -24.48 51.15 1.86
N SER A 50 -23.96 50.24 1.03
CA SER A 50 -24.76 49.14 0.49
C SER A 50 -25.18 48.10 1.54
N GLU A 51 -24.30 47.77 2.50
CA GLU A 51 -24.60 46.82 3.60
C GLU A 51 -25.68 47.34 4.56
N GLN A 52 -25.81 48.67 4.70
CA GLN A 52 -26.83 49.32 5.53
C GLN A 52 -28.13 49.60 4.76
N SER A 53 -28.10 49.58 3.43
CA SER A 53 -29.28 49.82 2.58
C SER A 53 -30.21 48.60 2.53
N GLN A 54 -31.53 48.82 2.63
CA GLN A 54 -32.55 47.76 2.54
C GLN A 54 -32.98 47.44 1.09
N GLU A 55 -32.42 48.12 0.09
CA GLU A 55 -32.71 47.89 -1.32
C GLU A 55 -31.83 46.75 -1.88
N ALA A 56 -32.37 46.01 -2.86
CA ALA A 56 -31.64 44.91 -3.49
C ALA A 56 -30.32 45.45 -4.09
N PRO A 57 -29.16 45.01 -3.58
CA PRO A 57 -27.89 45.55 -4.00
C PRO A 57 -27.65 45.26 -5.48
N ASP A 58 -26.98 46.17 -6.18
CA ASP A 58 -26.37 45.85 -7.47
C ASP A 58 -25.12 44.99 -7.18
N ASP A 59 -25.35 43.69 -6.95
CA ASP A 59 -24.37 42.73 -6.43
C ASP A 59 -23.05 42.74 -7.22
N ALA A 60 -23.11 43.02 -8.53
CA ALA A 60 -21.93 43.05 -9.40
C ALA A 60 -20.98 44.23 -9.14
N SER A 61 -21.50 45.43 -8.88
CA SER A 61 -20.68 46.63 -8.63
C SER A 61 -20.08 46.61 -7.22
N ILE A 62 -20.81 46.06 -6.25
CA ILE A 62 -20.32 45.83 -4.89
C ILE A 62 -19.23 44.75 -4.89
N GLN A 63 -19.43 43.65 -5.62
CA GLN A 63 -18.43 42.59 -5.71
C GLN A 63 -17.12 43.09 -6.32
N LYS A 64 -17.19 43.93 -7.35
CA LYS A 64 -16.01 44.57 -7.95
C LYS A 64 -15.27 45.47 -6.94
N SER A 65 -16.01 46.20 -6.11
CA SER A 65 -15.45 47.04 -5.05
C SER A 65 -14.78 46.20 -3.96
N LYS A 66 -15.40 45.08 -3.56
CA LYS A 66 -14.80 44.10 -2.65
C LYS A 66 -13.49 43.53 -3.20
N ASP A 67 -13.48 43.13 -4.46
CA ASP A 67 -12.29 42.59 -5.13
C ASP A 67 -11.16 43.63 -5.23
N GLU A 68 -11.47 44.90 -5.48
CA GLU A 68 -10.48 45.99 -5.48
C GLU A 68 -9.86 46.19 -4.09
N ALA A 69 -10.68 46.24 -3.04
CA ALA A 69 -10.20 46.36 -1.67
C ALA A 69 -9.31 45.17 -1.28
N LEU A 70 -9.73 43.94 -1.60
CA LEU A 70 -8.97 42.72 -1.32
C LEU A 70 -7.63 42.69 -2.05
N ARG A 71 -7.56 43.14 -3.31
CA ARG A 71 -6.28 43.23 -4.04
C ARG A 71 -5.29 44.16 -3.33
N LYS A 72 -5.73 45.33 -2.86
CA LYS A 72 -4.88 46.26 -2.10
C LYS A 72 -4.42 45.63 -0.78
N ILE A 73 -5.32 44.98 -0.04
CA ILE A 73 -5.01 44.29 1.22
C ILE A 73 -3.97 43.18 0.98
N VAL A 74 -4.18 42.30 0.01
CA VAL A 74 -3.27 41.18 -0.29
C VAL A 74 -1.90 41.67 -0.76
N ILE A 75 -1.79 42.80 -1.47
CA ILE A 75 -0.47 43.36 -1.83
C ILE A 75 0.34 43.75 -0.58
N LYS A 76 -0.31 44.29 0.45
CA LYS A 76 0.34 44.70 1.70
C LYS A 76 0.41 43.58 2.75
N ALA A 77 -0.31 42.48 2.55
CA ALA A 77 -0.37 41.35 3.48
C ALA A 77 0.96 40.63 3.70
N SER A 78 1.98 40.85 2.85
CA SER A 78 3.34 40.33 3.09
C SER A 78 3.94 40.81 4.42
N ALA A 79 3.49 41.97 4.94
CA ALA A 79 3.89 42.46 6.26
C ALA A 79 3.47 41.51 7.41
N LEU A 80 2.44 40.68 7.22
CA LEU A 80 1.96 39.73 8.22
C LEU A 80 3.02 38.66 8.57
N ASN A 81 4.02 38.41 7.72
CA ASN A 81 5.16 37.54 8.04
C ASN A 81 6.06 38.08 9.18
N SER A 82 5.85 39.35 9.58
CA SER A 82 6.52 39.97 10.73
C SER A 82 5.60 40.10 11.96
N ALA A 83 4.35 39.64 11.86
CA ALA A 83 3.38 39.68 12.96
C ALA A 83 3.80 38.78 14.13
N PRO A 84 3.46 39.12 15.38
CA PRO A 84 3.72 38.27 16.54
C PRO A 84 3.07 36.88 16.39
N GLU A 85 3.76 35.84 16.87
CA GLU A 85 3.32 34.44 16.77
C GLU A 85 1.89 34.19 17.28
N LYS A 86 1.48 34.85 18.37
CA LYS A 86 0.14 34.72 18.96
C LYS A 86 -0.98 35.24 18.05
N GLU A 87 -0.69 36.21 17.20
CA GLU A 87 -1.66 36.92 16.37
C GLU A 87 -1.60 36.45 14.91
N PHE A 88 -0.53 35.75 14.52
CA PHE A 88 -0.31 35.26 13.16
C PHE A 88 -1.46 34.39 12.64
N SER A 89 -1.85 33.34 13.37
CA SER A 89 -2.91 32.43 12.94
C SER A 89 -4.26 33.13 12.80
N ALA A 90 -4.58 34.06 13.71
CA ALA A 90 -5.83 34.83 13.65
C ALA A 90 -5.83 35.78 12.44
N ALA A 91 -4.73 36.50 12.21
CA ALA A 91 -4.60 37.42 11.10
C ALA A 91 -4.69 36.72 9.73
N TYR A 92 -4.01 35.58 9.57
CA TYR A 92 -4.10 34.79 8.32
C TYR A 92 -5.46 34.15 8.14
N ASN A 93 -6.10 33.62 9.19
CA ASN A 93 -7.46 33.07 9.07
C ASN A 93 -8.48 34.15 8.67
N LEU A 94 -8.35 35.37 9.20
CA LEU A 94 -9.17 36.51 8.79
C LEU A 94 -8.92 36.89 7.32
N LEU A 95 -7.66 36.97 6.91
CA LEU A 95 -7.29 37.23 5.51
C LEU A 95 -7.86 36.16 4.57
N ILE A 96 -7.75 34.88 4.93
CA ILE A 96 -8.26 33.76 4.14
C ILE A 96 -9.78 33.85 4.01
N ALA A 97 -10.50 34.09 5.11
CA ALA A 97 -11.95 34.25 5.10
C ALA A 97 -12.41 35.41 4.21
N LEU A 98 -11.72 36.56 4.28
CA LEU A 98 -11.98 37.71 3.42
C LEU A 98 -11.71 37.38 1.94
N CYS A 99 -10.61 36.68 1.62
CA CYS A 99 -10.31 36.26 0.26
C CYS A 99 -11.33 35.26 -0.31
N SER A 100 -11.92 34.39 0.52
CA SER A 100 -12.99 33.47 0.10
C SER A 100 -14.27 34.18 -0.36
N SER A 101 -14.48 35.43 0.05
CA SER A 101 -15.63 36.24 -0.40
C SER A 101 -15.43 36.90 -1.77
N SER A 102 -14.24 36.80 -2.36
CA SER A 102 -13.89 37.38 -3.67
C SER A 102 -14.51 36.61 -4.84
N SER A 103 -14.64 37.28 -5.99
CA SER A 103 -14.99 36.60 -7.24
C SER A 103 -13.82 35.76 -7.82
N GLN A 104 -12.59 36.06 -7.43
CA GLN A 104 -11.35 35.42 -7.92
C GLN A 104 -10.44 34.96 -6.77
N PRO A 105 -10.91 34.05 -5.88
CA PRO A 105 -10.16 33.65 -4.70
C PRO A 105 -8.81 32.99 -5.04
N GLU A 106 -8.74 32.25 -6.15
CA GLU A 106 -7.54 31.48 -6.57
C GLU A 106 -6.32 32.38 -6.84
N GLN A 107 -6.52 33.54 -7.48
CA GLN A 107 -5.42 34.48 -7.75
C GLN A 107 -4.88 35.11 -6.46
N LEU A 108 -5.78 35.43 -5.52
CA LEU A 108 -5.42 35.99 -4.22
C LEU A 108 -4.66 34.95 -3.38
N PHE A 109 -5.14 33.70 -3.35
CA PHE A 109 -4.46 32.61 -2.66
C PHE A 109 -3.09 32.29 -3.25
N GLY A 110 -2.94 32.33 -4.58
CA GLY A 110 -1.62 32.18 -5.21
C GLY A 110 -0.60 33.22 -4.72
N ARG A 111 -1.04 34.46 -4.51
CA ARG A 111 -0.19 35.51 -3.95
C ARG A 111 0.12 35.29 -2.46
N ILE A 112 -0.86 34.84 -1.68
CA ILE A 112 -0.67 34.51 -0.26
C ILE A 112 0.32 33.34 -0.11
N CYS A 113 0.23 32.32 -0.97
CA CYS A 113 1.16 31.19 -0.99
C CYS A 113 2.61 31.66 -1.21
N GLN A 114 2.85 32.59 -2.13
CA GLN A 114 4.18 33.18 -2.35
C GLN A 114 4.74 33.87 -1.10
N TYR A 115 3.90 34.52 -0.29
CA TYR A 115 4.35 35.12 0.97
C TYR A 115 4.64 34.07 2.03
N LEU A 116 3.82 33.02 2.14
CA LEU A 116 4.00 31.95 3.12
C LEU A 116 5.21 31.05 2.82
N GLN A 117 5.74 31.08 1.59
CA GLN A 117 7.03 30.47 1.25
C GLN A 117 8.23 31.26 1.81
N GLN A 118 8.07 32.55 2.11
CA GLN A 118 9.13 33.37 2.67
C GLN A 118 9.30 33.09 4.17
N PRO A 119 10.53 33.21 4.72
CA PRO A 119 10.76 32.94 6.14
C PRO A 119 9.99 33.91 7.03
N ILE A 120 9.25 33.36 8.00
CA ILE A 120 8.55 34.15 9.01
C ILE A 120 9.59 34.72 10.00
N THR A 121 9.74 36.05 9.98
CA THR A 121 10.79 36.75 10.73
C THR A 121 10.50 36.85 12.22
N SER A 122 9.23 36.77 12.62
CA SER A 122 8.81 36.93 14.02
C SER A 122 9.06 35.70 14.89
N SER A 123 9.06 34.50 14.31
CA SER A 123 9.34 33.24 15.02
C SER A 123 10.11 32.29 14.12
N PRO A 124 11.46 32.37 14.10
CA PRO A 124 12.28 31.51 13.22
C PRO A 124 12.16 30.01 13.51
N ALA A 125 11.84 29.63 14.75
CA ALA A 125 11.72 28.23 15.16
C ALA A 125 10.36 27.61 14.80
N SER A 126 9.26 28.34 15.04
CA SER A 126 7.90 27.85 14.78
C SER A 126 7.34 28.31 13.43
N GLY A 127 8.03 29.20 12.71
CA GLY A 127 7.54 29.88 11.54
C GLY A 127 7.07 28.94 10.42
N SER A 128 7.84 27.90 10.12
CA SER A 128 7.45 26.89 9.11
C SER A 128 6.13 26.20 9.48
N SER A 129 5.95 25.84 10.75
CA SER A 129 4.71 25.20 11.23
C SER A 129 3.49 26.13 11.16
N LEU A 130 3.67 27.43 11.44
CA LEU A 130 2.61 28.43 11.32
C LEU A 130 2.20 28.65 9.86
N ALA A 131 3.18 28.74 8.95
CA ALA A 131 2.94 28.84 7.53
C ALA A 131 2.23 27.58 6.99
N LEU A 132 2.67 26.38 7.39
CA LEU A 132 2.00 25.13 7.03
C LEU A 132 0.55 25.08 7.52
N SER A 133 0.29 25.55 8.75
CA SER A 133 -1.08 25.63 9.27
C SER A 133 -1.95 26.56 8.42
N ALA A 134 -1.44 27.74 8.04
CA ALA A 134 -2.17 28.68 7.18
C ALA A 134 -2.42 28.11 5.78
N LEU A 135 -1.41 27.48 5.17
CA LEU A 135 -1.54 26.80 3.86
C LEU A 135 -2.53 25.64 3.90
N THR A 136 -2.53 24.86 4.98
CA THR A 136 -3.49 23.77 5.20
C THR A 136 -4.91 24.32 5.32
N THR A 137 -5.09 25.47 5.96
CA THR A 137 -6.39 26.17 5.98
C THR A 137 -6.81 26.59 4.58
N ILE A 138 -5.91 27.18 3.77
CA ILE A 138 -6.19 27.55 2.38
C ILE A 138 -6.61 26.32 1.56
N PHE A 139 -5.87 25.21 1.69
CA PHE A 139 -6.17 23.95 1.02
C PHE A 139 -7.55 23.39 1.41
N ASN A 140 -8.00 23.58 2.65
CA ASN A 140 -9.31 23.07 3.08
C ASN A 140 -10.50 23.96 2.69
N VAL A 141 -10.24 25.24 2.42
CA VAL A 141 -11.25 26.25 2.09
C VAL A 141 -11.55 26.27 0.60
N LEU A 142 -10.56 25.93 -0.23
CA LEU A 142 -10.70 25.87 -1.67
C LEU A 142 -11.69 24.75 -2.10
N PRO A 143 -12.45 24.93 -3.19
CA PRO A 143 -13.34 23.90 -3.71
C PRO A 143 -12.56 22.67 -4.17
N SER A 144 -12.99 21.46 -3.80
CA SER A 144 -12.27 20.20 -4.12
C SER A 144 -11.94 20.01 -5.59
N THR A 145 -12.74 20.58 -6.50
CA THR A 145 -12.59 20.49 -7.96
C THR A 145 -11.65 21.52 -8.57
N SER A 146 -11.14 22.48 -7.79
CA SER A 146 -10.25 23.52 -8.32
C SER A 146 -8.82 23.02 -8.47
N LYS A 147 -8.21 23.32 -9.62
CA LYS A 147 -6.78 23.10 -9.87
C LYS A 147 -5.88 23.96 -8.96
N ALA A 148 -6.42 25.00 -8.32
CA ALA A 148 -5.67 25.78 -7.32
C ALA A 148 -5.19 24.92 -6.13
N HIS A 149 -5.88 23.81 -5.82
CA HIS A 149 -5.41 22.86 -4.81
C HIS A 149 -4.04 22.28 -5.11
N TYR A 150 -3.76 21.98 -6.38
CA TYR A 150 -2.47 21.44 -6.81
C TYR A 150 -1.34 22.42 -6.48
N HIS A 151 -1.47 23.70 -6.87
CA HIS A 151 -0.43 24.72 -6.60
C HIS A 151 -0.25 25.04 -5.10
N VAL A 152 -1.34 25.02 -4.33
CA VAL A 152 -1.25 25.16 -2.86
C VAL A 152 -0.54 23.95 -2.26
N PHE A 153 -0.82 22.74 -2.77
CA PHE A 153 -0.19 21.51 -2.31
C PHE A 153 1.31 21.46 -2.64
N GLU A 154 1.71 21.86 -3.85
CA GLU A 154 3.13 22.04 -4.20
C GLU A 154 3.83 23.03 -3.26
N THR A 155 3.15 24.12 -2.91
CA THR A 155 3.70 25.09 -1.94
C THR A 155 3.88 24.48 -0.54
N ILE A 156 2.94 23.63 -0.10
CA ILE A 156 3.07 22.89 1.16
C ILE A 156 4.29 21.97 1.12
N LEU A 157 4.46 21.19 0.03
CA LEU A 157 5.59 20.29 -0.15
C LEU A 157 6.93 21.04 -0.18
N GLY A 158 7.03 22.14 -0.93
CA GLY A 158 8.24 22.96 -1.00
C GLY A 158 8.63 23.59 0.34
N LEU A 159 7.64 23.96 1.17
CA LEU A 159 7.88 24.46 2.52
C LEU A 159 8.38 23.34 3.46
N ILE A 160 7.83 22.12 3.34
CA ILE A 160 8.31 20.94 4.09
C ILE A 160 9.77 20.62 3.69
N GLN A 161 10.07 20.63 2.39
CA GLN A 161 11.42 20.42 1.87
C GLN A 161 12.41 21.42 2.46
N THR A 162 12.08 22.72 2.41
CA THR A 162 12.97 23.80 2.89
C THR A 162 13.12 23.80 4.42
N SER A 163 12.06 23.47 5.15
CA SER A 163 12.09 23.49 6.63
C SER A 163 12.68 22.21 7.22
N SER A 164 12.72 21.11 6.46
CA SER A 164 13.21 19.78 6.86
C SER A 164 12.63 19.29 8.19
N VAL A 165 11.40 19.70 8.53
CA VAL A 165 10.71 19.30 9.76
C VAL A 165 10.03 17.94 9.54
N THR A 166 10.64 16.87 10.07
CA THR A 166 10.17 15.49 9.92
C THR A 166 8.72 15.29 10.33
N SER A 167 8.29 15.86 11.47
CA SER A 167 6.94 15.68 12.01
C SER A 167 5.83 16.19 11.07
N SER A 168 6.12 17.23 10.27
CA SER A 168 5.16 17.81 9.33
C SER A 168 4.93 16.88 8.14
N PHE A 169 5.99 16.24 7.64
CA PHE A 169 5.88 15.26 6.57
C PHE A 169 5.23 13.96 7.05
N GLU A 170 5.58 13.46 8.23
CA GLU A 170 4.96 12.27 8.83
C GLU A 170 3.43 12.41 8.96
N ALA A 171 2.94 13.60 9.33
CA ALA A 171 1.52 13.88 9.40
C ALA A 171 0.82 13.83 8.02
N LEU A 172 1.57 14.08 6.94
CA LEU A 172 1.09 14.08 5.57
C LEU A 172 1.06 12.68 4.94
N VAL A 173 1.93 11.76 5.37
CA VAL A 173 2.06 10.39 4.82
C VAL A 173 0.72 9.65 4.68
N PRO A 174 -0.17 9.58 5.70
CA PRO A 174 -1.44 8.86 5.56
C PRO A 174 -2.39 9.48 4.54
N GLN A 175 -2.29 10.79 4.31
CA GLN A 175 -3.09 11.50 3.31
C GLN A 175 -2.54 11.23 1.91
N LEU A 176 -1.21 11.19 1.77
CA LEU A 176 -0.54 10.86 0.52
C LEU A 176 -0.90 9.44 0.04
N GLU A 177 -0.83 8.45 0.93
CA GLU A 177 -1.11 7.06 0.57
C GLU A 177 -2.58 6.80 0.20
N LYS A 178 -3.51 7.57 0.78
CA LYS A 178 -4.94 7.35 0.59
C LYS A 178 -5.54 8.18 -0.55
N ASN A 179 -5.07 9.42 -0.72
CA ASN A 179 -5.79 10.39 -1.52
C ASN A 179 -5.05 10.81 -2.80
N VAL A 180 -3.75 10.54 -2.98
CA VAL A 180 -2.98 11.05 -4.14
C VAL A 180 -3.63 10.68 -5.47
N ASP A 181 -3.96 9.41 -5.69
CA ASP A 181 -4.62 8.98 -6.94
C ASP A 181 -5.97 9.68 -7.16
N SER A 182 -6.71 9.92 -6.07
CA SER A 182 -7.99 10.62 -6.12
C SER A 182 -7.81 12.10 -6.41
N TRP A 183 -6.77 12.73 -5.88
CA TRP A 183 -6.45 14.14 -6.11
C TRP A 183 -6.01 14.36 -7.54
N ILE A 184 -5.13 13.51 -8.08
CA ILE A 184 -4.71 13.56 -9.49
C ILE A 184 -5.92 13.49 -10.43
N ALA A 185 -6.87 12.60 -10.15
CA ALA A 185 -8.08 12.47 -10.95
C ALA A 185 -9.03 13.67 -10.82
N VAL A 186 -9.15 14.27 -9.63
CA VAL A 186 -10.04 15.40 -9.38
C VAL A 186 -9.46 16.72 -9.90
N TRP A 187 -8.15 16.89 -9.84
CA TRP A 187 -7.46 18.08 -10.34
C TRP A 187 -7.22 18.05 -11.84
N GLU A 188 -7.52 16.91 -12.49
CA GLU A 188 -7.35 16.69 -13.92
C GLU A 188 -5.92 17.02 -14.39
N LEU A 189 -4.92 16.56 -13.63
CA LEU A 189 -3.51 16.80 -13.95
C LEU A 189 -3.12 16.08 -15.25
N ASP A 190 -2.34 16.76 -16.08
CA ASP A 190 -1.67 16.13 -17.21
C ASP A 190 -0.45 15.30 -16.74
N ASP A 191 0.22 14.62 -17.68
CA ASP A 191 1.31 13.71 -17.31
C ASP A 191 2.55 14.47 -16.82
N GLU A 192 2.79 15.69 -17.32
CA GLU A 192 3.88 16.58 -16.88
C GLU A 192 3.65 17.06 -15.44
N GLU A 193 2.43 17.46 -15.11
CA GLU A 193 2.03 17.88 -13.76
C GLU A 193 2.03 16.72 -12.76
N LYS A 194 1.67 15.50 -13.20
CA LYS A 194 1.82 14.29 -12.35
C LYS A 194 3.27 14.00 -12.04
N GLU A 195 4.16 14.08 -13.04
CA GLU A 195 5.59 13.89 -12.85
C GLU A 195 6.15 14.93 -11.85
N SER A 196 5.79 16.20 -12.02
CA SER A 196 6.17 17.29 -11.11
C SER A 196 5.67 17.04 -9.68
N LEU A 197 4.41 16.64 -9.52
CA LEU A 197 3.82 16.33 -8.22
C LEU A 197 4.57 15.20 -7.51
N TYR A 198 4.78 14.08 -8.21
CA TYR A 198 5.47 12.93 -7.64
C TYR A 198 6.93 13.24 -7.29
N THR A 199 7.62 14.01 -8.12
CA THR A 199 8.98 14.48 -7.86
C THR A 199 9.03 15.38 -6.63
N ALA A 200 8.09 16.33 -6.50
CA ALA A 200 8.00 17.22 -5.33
C ALA A 200 7.73 16.43 -4.03
N VAL A 201 6.88 15.39 -4.07
CA VAL A 201 6.64 14.51 -2.92
C VAL A 201 7.90 13.71 -2.56
N ALA A 202 8.61 13.19 -3.56
CA ALA A 202 9.86 12.46 -3.34
C ALA A 202 10.96 13.33 -2.73
N GLU A 203 11.07 14.59 -3.15
CA GLU A 203 12.03 15.55 -2.59
C GLU A 203 11.69 15.94 -1.15
N ALA A 204 10.40 16.11 -0.83
CA ALA A 204 9.96 16.30 0.54
C ALA A 204 10.26 15.05 1.42
N ALA A 205 10.10 13.84 0.87
CA ALA A 205 10.46 12.60 1.55
C ALA A 205 11.98 12.49 1.80
N GLU A 206 12.80 12.89 0.82
CA GLU A 206 14.25 12.94 0.92
C GLU A 206 14.73 13.87 2.04
N ALA A 207 14.18 15.09 2.09
CA ALA A 207 14.50 16.07 3.13
C ALA A 207 14.17 15.59 4.55
N THR A 208 13.25 14.65 4.69
CA THR A 208 12.84 14.08 5.99
C THR A 208 13.48 12.72 6.31
N GLY A 209 14.27 12.15 5.38
CA GLY A 209 14.95 10.87 5.54
C GLY A 209 14.11 9.63 5.23
N ASN A 210 12.94 9.78 4.60
CA ASN A 210 12.04 8.67 4.27
C ASN A 210 12.36 8.08 2.88
N LEU A 211 13.39 7.22 2.81
CA LEU A 211 13.90 6.63 1.56
C LEU A 211 12.88 5.75 0.83
N ASP A 212 12.04 5.01 1.55
CA ASP A 212 11.05 4.11 0.93
C ASP A 212 9.95 4.88 0.19
N LEU A 213 9.48 5.98 0.79
CA LEU A 213 8.50 6.86 0.15
C LEU A 213 9.12 7.64 -1.00
N LYS A 214 10.38 8.09 -0.86
CA LYS A 214 11.14 8.71 -1.94
C LYS A 214 11.19 7.79 -3.16
N TYR A 215 11.62 6.54 -2.99
CA TYR A 215 11.67 5.57 -4.09
C TYR A 215 10.29 5.30 -4.70
N LYS A 216 9.26 5.09 -3.87
CA LYS A 216 7.88 4.84 -4.33
C LYS A 216 7.39 5.94 -5.27
N TYR A 217 7.52 7.20 -4.87
CA TYR A 217 7.03 8.32 -5.69
C TYR A 217 7.94 8.62 -6.89
N LEU A 218 9.25 8.42 -6.79
CA LEU A 218 10.14 8.49 -7.96
C LEU A 218 9.81 7.42 -9.01
N LEU A 219 9.48 6.20 -8.58
CA LEU A 219 9.02 5.16 -9.50
C LEU A 219 7.70 5.55 -10.17
N SER A 220 6.74 6.10 -9.42
CA SER A 220 5.49 6.62 -10.00
C SER A 220 5.72 7.77 -10.98
N ALA A 221 6.69 8.65 -10.74
CA ALA A 221 7.09 9.70 -11.68
C ALA A 221 7.71 9.11 -12.97
N LEU A 222 8.50 8.05 -12.84
CA LEU A 222 9.07 7.37 -14.01
C LEU A 222 8.00 6.66 -14.85
N GLU A 223 6.95 6.12 -14.21
CA GLU A 223 5.83 5.46 -14.87
C GLU A 223 4.91 6.43 -15.63
N THR A 224 4.92 7.73 -15.32
CA THR A 224 4.16 8.74 -16.06
C THR A 224 4.82 9.15 -17.38
N VAL A 225 6.11 8.86 -17.56
CA VAL A 225 6.85 9.23 -18.78
C VAL A 225 6.34 8.43 -19.98
N PRO A 226 5.86 9.08 -21.06
CA PRO A 226 5.41 8.38 -22.24
C PRO A 226 6.58 7.78 -23.03
N VAL A 227 6.32 6.67 -23.73
CA VAL A 227 7.32 5.94 -24.53
C VAL A 227 8.02 6.84 -25.57
N SER A 228 7.32 7.85 -26.10
CA SER A 228 7.89 8.82 -27.05
C SER A 228 8.98 9.71 -26.42
N ALA A 229 8.82 10.06 -25.13
CA ALA A 229 9.74 10.91 -24.39
C ALA A 229 10.84 10.12 -23.67
N ALA A 230 10.83 8.78 -23.75
CA ALA A 230 11.81 7.91 -23.07
C ALA A 230 13.27 8.21 -23.45
N GLN A 231 13.53 8.79 -24.64
CA GLN A 231 14.87 9.16 -25.08
C GLN A 231 15.22 10.63 -24.81
N GLU A 232 14.34 11.42 -24.20
CA GLU A 232 14.62 12.82 -23.91
C GLU A 232 15.64 12.96 -22.77
N ALA A 233 16.31 14.11 -22.70
CA ALA A 233 17.36 14.34 -21.71
C ALA A 233 16.80 14.32 -20.28
N GLU A 234 15.64 14.92 -20.06
CA GLU A 234 14.98 15.01 -18.75
C GLU A 234 14.56 13.61 -18.26
N SER A 235 13.87 12.82 -19.08
CA SER A 235 13.51 11.42 -18.81
C SER A 235 14.71 10.53 -18.49
N ARG A 236 15.87 10.76 -19.15
CA ARG A 236 17.10 10.00 -18.87
C ARG A 236 17.69 10.36 -17.51
N GLU A 237 17.71 11.64 -17.14
CA GLU A 237 18.20 12.06 -15.82
C GLU A 237 17.27 11.58 -14.71
N LEU A 238 15.94 11.60 -14.94
CA LEU A 238 14.98 10.99 -14.01
C LEU A 238 15.21 9.48 -13.87
N ALA A 239 15.38 8.75 -14.98
CA ALA A 239 15.64 7.31 -14.96
C ALA A 239 16.95 6.98 -14.22
N LYS A 240 18.02 7.76 -14.40
CA LYS A 240 19.27 7.63 -13.62
C LYS A 240 19.02 7.86 -12.14
N ARG A 241 18.32 8.94 -11.77
CA ARG A 241 18.00 9.26 -10.37
C ARG A 241 17.22 8.13 -9.71
N VAL A 242 16.19 7.60 -10.38
CA VAL A 242 15.36 6.49 -9.88
C VAL A 242 16.20 5.22 -9.72
N LEU A 243 17.06 4.91 -10.69
CA LEU A 243 17.89 3.71 -10.67
C LEU A 243 18.94 3.76 -9.55
N VAL A 244 19.61 4.90 -9.38
CA VAL A 244 20.55 5.10 -8.26
C VAL A 244 19.82 4.98 -6.93
N GLU A 245 18.63 5.57 -6.77
CA GLU A 245 17.82 5.43 -5.55
C GLU A 245 17.41 3.97 -5.29
N ALA A 246 16.99 3.23 -6.32
CA ALA A 246 16.62 1.82 -6.20
C ALA A 246 17.80 0.95 -5.75
N LEU A 247 18.99 1.24 -6.26
CA LEU A 247 20.22 0.54 -5.93
C LEU A 247 20.67 0.87 -4.50
N THR A 248 20.59 2.13 -4.09
CA THR A 248 21.05 2.64 -2.78
C THR A 248 20.08 2.38 -1.63
N ASN A 249 18.77 2.28 -1.86
CA ASN A 249 17.79 2.01 -0.80
C ASN A 249 17.82 0.53 -0.36
N PRO A 250 18.19 0.18 0.89
CA PRO A 250 18.28 -1.21 1.36
C PRO A 250 16.98 -2.03 1.25
N SER A 251 15.81 -1.39 1.37
CA SER A 251 14.49 -2.04 1.34
C SER A 251 14.10 -2.52 -0.05
N VAL A 252 14.67 -1.91 -1.09
CA VAL A 252 14.33 -2.19 -2.49
C VAL A 252 15.13 -3.37 -3.01
N THR A 253 14.44 -4.49 -3.23
CA THR A 253 15.04 -5.73 -3.75
C THR A 253 14.43 -6.20 -5.07
N ASP A 254 13.32 -5.60 -5.51
CA ASP A 254 12.65 -5.91 -6.78
C ASP A 254 12.99 -4.85 -7.83
N PHE A 255 13.64 -5.29 -8.92
CA PHE A 255 14.08 -4.45 -10.02
C PHE A 255 13.25 -4.66 -11.30
N ASN A 256 12.23 -5.54 -11.27
CA ASN A 256 11.39 -5.80 -12.43
C ASN A 256 10.64 -4.56 -12.97
N PRO A 257 10.08 -3.68 -12.12
CA PRO A 257 9.43 -2.46 -12.62
C PRO A 257 10.38 -1.54 -13.38
N LEU A 258 11.63 -1.43 -12.91
CA LEU A 258 12.67 -0.62 -13.55
C LEU A 258 13.13 -1.24 -14.86
N ALA A 259 13.32 -2.57 -14.88
CA ALA A 259 13.68 -3.28 -16.10
C ALA A 259 12.57 -3.21 -17.17
N ALA A 260 11.31 -3.06 -16.79
CA ALA A 260 10.19 -2.92 -17.72
C ALA A 260 10.02 -1.50 -18.28
N SER A 261 10.58 -0.47 -17.63
CA SER A 261 10.43 0.93 -18.04
C SER A 261 11.24 1.27 -19.30
N ASP A 262 10.60 1.87 -20.30
CA ASP A 262 11.25 2.28 -21.55
C ASP A 262 12.35 3.34 -21.35
N ALA A 263 12.16 4.25 -20.39
CA ALA A 263 13.15 5.28 -20.05
C ALA A 263 14.43 4.67 -19.45
N VAL A 264 14.29 3.63 -18.64
CA VAL A 264 15.45 2.87 -18.11
C VAL A 264 16.09 2.03 -19.21
N GLN A 265 15.31 1.43 -20.10
CA GLN A 265 15.84 0.72 -21.26
C GLN A 265 16.62 1.63 -22.22
N ALA A 266 16.27 2.92 -22.30
CA ALA A 266 17.02 3.90 -23.07
C ALA A 266 18.44 4.13 -22.49
N LEU A 267 18.65 3.89 -21.19
CA LEU A 267 19.96 4.01 -20.55
C LEU A 267 21.01 3.05 -21.13
N ARG A 268 20.60 1.93 -21.73
CA ARG A 268 21.50 1.02 -22.48
C ARG A 268 22.41 1.74 -23.46
N LYS A 269 21.94 2.83 -24.07
CA LYS A 269 22.70 3.61 -25.06
C LYS A 269 23.41 4.82 -24.46
N SER A 270 22.82 5.46 -23.45
CA SER A 270 23.37 6.70 -22.89
C SER A 270 24.34 6.46 -21.74
N ASP A 271 24.05 5.48 -20.88
CA ASP A 271 24.83 5.12 -19.70
C ASP A 271 24.87 3.58 -19.57
N PRO A 272 25.70 2.92 -20.41
CA PRO A 272 25.76 1.46 -20.45
C PRO A 272 26.25 0.86 -19.13
N THR A 273 27.11 1.57 -18.40
CA THR A 273 27.70 1.13 -17.13
C THR A 273 26.65 1.03 -16.01
N LEU A 274 25.78 2.03 -15.89
CA LEU A 274 24.70 2.00 -14.91
C LEU A 274 23.65 0.93 -15.26
N PHE A 275 23.39 0.74 -16.55
CA PHE A 275 22.46 -0.29 -17.01
C PHE A 275 23.00 -1.72 -16.81
N GLU A 276 24.30 -1.95 -17.04
CA GLU A 276 24.96 -3.23 -16.72
C GLU A 276 24.81 -3.56 -15.23
N LEU A 277 24.96 -2.57 -14.34
CA LEU A 277 24.75 -2.74 -12.91
C LEU A 277 23.30 -3.17 -12.58
N LEU A 278 22.29 -2.63 -13.28
CA LEU A 278 20.91 -3.09 -13.14
C LEU A 278 20.73 -4.56 -13.57
N GLU A 279 21.37 -4.98 -14.66
CA GLU A 279 21.31 -6.37 -15.13
C GLU A 279 21.92 -7.33 -14.10
N ILE A 280 23.05 -6.94 -13.49
CA ILE A 280 23.71 -7.70 -12.43
C ILE A 280 22.77 -7.93 -11.23
N PHE A 281 22.12 -6.86 -10.76
CA PHE A 281 21.20 -6.96 -9.62
C PHE A 281 19.94 -7.76 -9.95
N SER A 282 19.46 -7.67 -11.19
CA SER A 282 18.26 -8.37 -11.65
C SER A 282 18.50 -9.88 -11.84
N SER A 283 19.62 -10.28 -12.45
CA SER A 283 19.82 -11.66 -12.93
C SER A 283 21.08 -12.35 -12.41
N ASP A 284 22.19 -11.63 -12.23
CA ASP A 284 23.50 -12.22 -11.95
C ASP A 284 23.79 -12.38 -10.45
N ASP A 285 25.00 -12.81 -10.11
CA ASP A 285 25.43 -13.15 -8.76
C ASP A 285 26.49 -12.19 -8.20
N TYR A 286 26.86 -12.45 -6.95
CA TYR A 286 27.89 -11.69 -6.25
C TYR A 286 29.27 -11.76 -6.93
N ALA A 287 29.61 -12.86 -7.62
CA ALA A 287 30.91 -12.98 -8.28
C ALA A 287 30.99 -11.99 -9.47
N THR A 288 29.95 -11.92 -10.30
CA THR A 288 29.85 -10.94 -11.38
C THR A 288 29.90 -9.50 -10.86
N TYR A 289 29.26 -9.22 -9.72
CA TYR A 289 29.34 -7.89 -9.09
C TYR A 289 30.77 -7.51 -8.68
N VAL A 290 31.53 -8.44 -8.10
CA VAL A 290 32.94 -8.19 -7.72
C VAL A 290 33.80 -7.90 -8.94
N GLU A 291 33.60 -8.64 -10.04
CA GLU A 291 34.27 -8.37 -11.31
C GLU A 291 33.94 -6.98 -11.85
N PHE A 292 32.65 -6.59 -11.81
CA PHE A 292 32.19 -5.27 -12.24
C PHE A 292 32.82 -4.13 -11.44
N ILE A 293 32.86 -4.22 -10.10
CA ILE A 293 33.48 -3.19 -9.23
C ILE A 293 35.00 -3.14 -9.38
N SER A 294 35.64 -4.24 -9.80
CA SER A 294 37.07 -4.22 -10.10
C SER A 294 37.40 -3.47 -11.40
N ALA A 295 36.45 -3.42 -12.33
CA ALA A 295 36.61 -2.76 -13.64
C ALA A 295 36.08 -1.31 -13.66
N ASN A 296 35.09 -0.98 -12.83
CA ASN A 296 34.37 0.28 -12.85
C ASN A 296 34.42 1.02 -11.49
N SER A 297 34.48 2.36 -11.53
CA SER A 297 34.44 3.19 -10.32
C SER A 297 33.00 3.57 -9.97
N LEU A 298 32.57 3.31 -8.73
CA LEU A 298 31.23 3.68 -8.24
C LEU A 298 30.98 5.19 -8.22
N ALA A 299 32.03 6.00 -8.07
CA ALA A 299 31.91 7.46 -8.04
C ALA A 299 31.42 8.03 -9.37
N ASP A 300 31.74 7.37 -10.49
CA ASP A 300 31.31 7.78 -11.83
C ASP A 300 29.81 7.51 -12.04
N LEU A 301 29.21 6.65 -11.22
CA LEU A 301 27.80 6.27 -11.25
C LEU A 301 26.92 7.08 -10.30
N SER A 302 27.44 8.17 -9.72
CA SER A 302 26.77 8.98 -8.68
C SER A 302 26.44 8.21 -7.40
N ILE A 303 27.17 7.12 -7.13
CA ILE A 303 27.03 6.31 -5.92
C ILE A 303 28.17 6.65 -4.97
N SER A 304 27.83 7.04 -3.75
CA SER A 304 28.77 7.41 -2.70
C SER A 304 29.47 6.20 -2.08
N ALA A 305 30.63 6.44 -1.45
CA ALA A 305 31.39 5.38 -0.78
C ALA A 305 30.61 4.71 0.39
N SER A 306 29.70 5.44 1.05
CA SER A 306 28.83 4.88 2.10
C SER A 306 27.84 3.86 1.54
N GLU A 307 27.34 4.09 0.32
CA GLU A 307 26.33 3.24 -0.33
C GLU A 307 26.93 1.95 -0.91
N SER A 308 28.24 1.90 -1.11
CA SER A 308 28.94 0.69 -1.56
C SER A 308 28.68 -0.51 -0.65
N SER A 309 28.67 -0.31 0.67
CA SER A 309 28.36 -1.37 1.64
C SER A 309 26.93 -1.88 1.54
N VAL A 310 25.99 -1.00 1.19
CA VAL A 310 24.57 -1.33 0.99
C VAL A 310 24.40 -2.19 -0.26
N LEU A 311 25.08 -1.81 -1.35
CA LEU A 311 25.05 -2.57 -2.61
C LEU A 311 25.61 -3.98 -2.42
N GLU A 312 26.77 -4.10 -1.77
CA GLU A 312 27.43 -5.37 -1.48
C GLU A 312 26.53 -6.29 -0.64
N THR A 313 25.90 -5.73 0.39
CA THR A 313 24.93 -6.46 1.23
C THR A 313 23.73 -6.90 0.40
N LYS A 314 23.17 -6.00 -0.41
CA LYS A 314 21.98 -6.28 -1.22
C LYS A 314 22.22 -7.39 -2.25
N ILE A 315 23.30 -7.33 -3.02
CA ILE A 315 23.59 -8.37 -4.03
C ILE A 315 23.82 -9.74 -3.39
N ARG A 316 24.40 -9.79 -2.18
CA ARG A 316 24.54 -11.02 -1.39
C ARG A 316 23.18 -11.62 -1.05
N LEU A 317 22.26 -10.82 -0.51
CA LEU A 317 20.89 -11.27 -0.19
C LEU A 317 20.15 -11.80 -1.43
N LEU A 318 20.30 -11.10 -2.56
CA LEU A 318 19.72 -11.49 -3.87
C LEU A 318 20.33 -12.78 -4.43
N THR A 319 21.64 -12.96 -4.28
CA THR A 319 22.36 -14.19 -4.65
C THR A 319 21.84 -15.37 -3.83
N LEU A 320 21.68 -15.20 -2.50
CA LEU A 320 21.12 -16.25 -1.63
C LEU A 320 19.69 -16.61 -2.03
N ALA A 321 18.84 -15.63 -2.36
CA ALA A 321 17.49 -15.89 -2.84
C ALA A 321 17.48 -16.73 -4.14
N THR A 322 18.46 -16.52 -5.02
CA THR A 322 18.61 -17.28 -6.27
C THR A 322 19.05 -18.72 -6.02
N ILE A 323 19.99 -18.92 -5.11
CA ILE A 323 20.42 -20.26 -4.69
C ILE A 323 19.23 -21.00 -4.05
N ALA A 324 18.49 -20.34 -3.18
CA ALA A 324 17.33 -20.93 -2.51
C ALA A 324 16.20 -21.29 -3.49
N SER A 325 15.96 -20.47 -4.52
CA SER A 325 14.92 -20.71 -5.52
C SER A 325 15.29 -21.75 -6.59
N SER A 326 16.59 -21.92 -6.87
CA SER A 326 17.13 -22.95 -7.76
C SER A 326 17.34 -24.32 -7.08
N ALA A 327 17.28 -24.36 -5.74
CA ALA A 327 17.46 -25.59 -4.96
C ALA A 327 16.42 -26.67 -5.32
N THR A 328 16.90 -27.80 -5.85
CA THR A 328 16.03 -28.90 -6.30
C THR A 328 15.37 -29.65 -5.12
N HIS A 329 16.11 -29.86 -4.03
CA HIS A 329 15.66 -30.64 -2.88
C HIS A 329 15.18 -29.80 -1.69
N ARG A 330 14.97 -28.49 -1.87
CA ARG A 330 14.60 -27.57 -0.78
C ARG A 330 15.58 -27.60 0.41
N SER A 331 16.80 -28.08 0.21
CA SER A 331 17.90 -28.01 1.17
C SER A 331 19.12 -27.44 0.45
N VAL A 332 19.81 -26.50 1.09
CA VAL A 332 21.01 -25.85 0.58
C VAL A 332 22.12 -25.98 1.63
N PRO A 333 23.27 -26.61 1.31
CA PRO A 333 24.40 -26.71 2.22
C PRO A 333 25.04 -25.35 2.52
N TYR A 334 25.56 -25.16 3.74
CA TYR A 334 26.24 -23.93 4.14
C TYR A 334 27.52 -23.66 3.34
N GLU A 335 28.22 -24.71 2.92
CA GLU A 335 29.41 -24.59 2.07
C GLU A 335 29.10 -23.91 0.74
N THR A 336 28.00 -24.31 0.09
CA THR A 336 27.55 -23.68 -1.16
C THR A 336 27.21 -22.22 -0.93
N ILE A 337 26.47 -21.91 0.14
CA ILE A 337 26.08 -20.54 0.49
C ILE A 337 27.31 -19.67 0.76
N ALA A 338 28.27 -20.17 1.57
CA ALA A 338 29.52 -19.47 1.89
C ALA A 338 30.32 -19.16 0.62
N SER A 339 30.51 -20.15 -0.26
CA SER A 339 31.28 -19.98 -1.49
C SER A 339 30.65 -18.98 -2.46
N SER A 340 29.32 -18.97 -2.59
CA SER A 340 28.62 -18.08 -3.53
C SER A 340 28.51 -16.65 -3.01
N LEU A 341 28.43 -16.44 -1.70
CA LEU A 341 28.38 -15.12 -1.08
C LEU A 341 29.77 -14.50 -0.86
N GLY A 342 30.83 -15.31 -0.93
CA GLY A 342 32.20 -14.92 -0.59
C GLY A 342 32.37 -14.57 0.89
N VAL A 343 31.67 -15.29 1.79
CA VAL A 343 31.70 -15.05 3.24
C VAL A 343 32.22 -16.26 4.01
N PRO A 344 32.80 -16.08 5.20
CA PRO A 344 33.18 -17.18 6.07
C PRO A 344 32.00 -18.10 6.42
N ALA A 345 32.27 -19.41 6.59
CA ALA A 345 31.23 -20.39 6.93
C ALA A 345 30.52 -20.08 8.27
N GLU A 346 31.19 -19.39 9.18
CA GLU A 346 30.66 -18.94 10.47
C GLU A 346 29.59 -17.84 10.34
N ASP A 347 29.65 -17.03 9.30
CA ASP A 347 28.72 -15.91 9.09
C ASP A 347 27.47 -16.32 8.28
N VAL A 348 27.46 -17.52 7.70
CA VAL A 348 26.36 -18.00 6.85
C VAL A 348 25.00 -17.93 7.57
N GLU A 349 24.95 -18.30 8.86
CA GLU A 349 23.72 -18.25 9.64
C GLU A 349 23.16 -16.82 9.73
N MET A 350 24.03 -15.81 9.92
CA MET A 350 23.66 -14.40 9.98
C MET A 350 23.06 -13.94 8.65
N TRP A 351 23.72 -14.26 7.53
CA TRP A 351 23.23 -13.91 6.19
C TRP A 351 21.90 -14.59 5.85
N VAL A 352 21.70 -15.85 6.25
CA VAL A 352 20.42 -16.54 6.07
C VAL A 352 19.32 -15.85 6.89
N ILE A 353 19.60 -15.46 8.14
CA ILE A 353 18.65 -14.74 8.99
C ILE A 353 18.29 -13.39 8.38
N ASP A 354 19.26 -12.62 7.90
CA ASP A 354 19.00 -11.32 7.28
C ASP A 354 18.24 -11.44 5.96
N THR A 355 18.49 -12.50 5.18
CA THR A 355 17.69 -12.78 3.97
C THR A 355 16.24 -13.18 4.31
N ILE A 356 16.01 -13.84 5.45
CA ILE A 356 14.65 -14.12 5.96
C ILE A 356 13.99 -12.82 6.43
N ARG A 357 14.71 -11.95 7.15
CA ARG A 357 14.20 -10.64 7.60
C ARG A 357 13.81 -9.74 6.43
N ALA A 358 14.59 -9.76 5.34
CA ALA A 358 14.28 -9.09 4.09
C ALA A 358 13.07 -9.70 3.32
N GLY A 359 12.53 -10.83 3.79
CA GLY A 359 11.37 -11.48 3.16
C GLY A 359 11.67 -12.21 1.84
N LEU A 360 12.94 -12.30 1.44
CA LEU A 360 13.37 -12.93 0.20
C LEU A 360 13.30 -14.46 0.26
N VAL A 361 13.51 -15.05 1.45
CA VAL A 361 13.43 -16.51 1.66
C VAL A 361 12.71 -16.81 2.98
N GLU A 362 12.07 -17.97 3.04
CA GLU A 362 11.51 -18.54 4.27
C GLU A 362 12.02 -19.96 4.40
N GLY A 363 12.45 -20.34 5.61
CA GLY A 363 13.02 -21.65 5.83
C GLY A 363 13.41 -21.92 7.28
N LYS A 364 14.02 -23.08 7.49
CA LYS A 364 14.55 -23.51 8.78
C LYS A 364 16.05 -23.77 8.67
N LEU A 365 16.81 -23.29 9.64
CA LEU A 365 18.25 -23.55 9.73
C LEU A 365 18.48 -24.87 10.47
N SER A 366 19.31 -25.75 9.93
CA SER A 366 19.76 -26.97 10.59
C SER A 366 21.25 -26.89 10.89
N GLN A 367 21.58 -26.34 12.06
CA GLN A 367 22.95 -26.17 12.51
C GLN A 367 23.72 -27.50 12.60
N LEU A 368 23.08 -28.57 13.08
CA LEU A 368 23.71 -29.90 13.16
C LEU A 368 24.09 -30.48 11.79
N LYS A 369 23.30 -30.17 10.75
CA LYS A 369 23.53 -30.67 9.39
C LYS A 369 24.30 -29.67 8.52
N GLN A 370 24.50 -28.44 9.00
CA GLN A 370 25.07 -27.34 8.22
C GLN A 370 24.29 -27.12 6.91
N GLU A 371 22.96 -27.12 7.01
CA GLU A 371 22.05 -26.99 5.87
C GLU A 371 20.91 -26.01 6.16
N PHE A 372 20.49 -25.26 5.15
CA PHE A 372 19.31 -24.41 5.15
C PHE A 372 18.15 -25.09 4.41
N LEU A 373 17.07 -25.39 5.13
CA LEU A 373 15.87 -25.98 4.56
C LEU A 373 14.90 -24.90 4.08
N VAL A 374 14.81 -24.73 2.76
CA VAL A 374 14.00 -23.72 2.08
C VAL A 374 12.54 -24.14 2.02
N GLN A 375 11.63 -23.29 2.52
CA GLN A 375 10.18 -23.44 2.39
C GLN A 375 9.64 -22.62 1.22
N ARG A 376 10.04 -21.35 1.16
CA ARG A 376 9.72 -20.39 0.10
C ARG A 376 10.99 -19.63 -0.27
N ALA A 377 11.14 -19.31 -1.54
CA ALA A 377 12.14 -18.37 -2.02
C ALA A 377 11.51 -17.49 -3.09
N THR A 378 11.85 -16.21 -3.07
CA THR A 378 11.44 -15.24 -4.08
C THR A 378 12.28 -15.42 -5.34
N TYR A 379 11.63 -15.38 -6.51
CA TYR A 379 12.31 -15.38 -7.80
C TYR A 379 12.61 -13.93 -8.18
N ARG A 380 13.88 -13.60 -8.48
CA ARG A 380 14.27 -12.26 -8.94
C ARG A 380 13.70 -11.95 -10.32
N VAL A 381 13.83 -12.90 -11.24
CA VAL A 381 13.22 -12.87 -12.58
C VAL A 381 12.15 -13.95 -12.66
N PHE A 382 10.93 -13.55 -13.01
CA PHE A 382 9.81 -14.46 -13.22
C PHE A 382 9.56 -14.65 -14.73
N GLY A 383 9.87 -15.84 -15.24
CA GLY A 383 9.76 -16.17 -16.66
C GLY A 383 8.77 -17.30 -16.95
N GLU A 384 8.76 -17.75 -18.20
CA GLU A 384 7.86 -18.80 -18.71
C GLU A 384 7.98 -20.13 -17.94
N LYS A 385 9.20 -20.55 -17.59
CA LYS A 385 9.44 -21.76 -16.81
C LYS A 385 8.76 -21.72 -15.43
N GLN A 386 8.71 -20.54 -14.83
CA GLN A 386 8.04 -20.32 -13.55
C GLN A 386 6.52 -20.32 -13.73
N TRP A 387 6.01 -19.74 -14.81
CA TRP A 387 4.60 -19.82 -15.20
C TRP A 387 4.13 -21.27 -15.42
N ASP A 388 4.92 -22.09 -16.11
CA ASP A 388 4.62 -23.51 -16.30
C ASP A 388 4.58 -24.28 -14.98
N ARG A 389 5.50 -23.99 -14.07
CA ARG A 389 5.50 -24.61 -12.75
C ARG A 389 4.31 -24.16 -11.89
N ALA A 390 3.87 -22.92 -12.05
CA ALA A 390 2.71 -22.38 -11.36
C ALA A 390 1.40 -22.97 -11.92
N SER A 391 1.28 -23.09 -13.26
CA SER A 391 0.09 -23.62 -13.93
C SER A 391 -0.17 -25.09 -13.59
N VAL A 392 0.89 -25.91 -13.47
CA VAL A 392 0.79 -27.31 -13.01
C VAL A 392 0.29 -27.42 -11.56
N LYS A 393 0.52 -26.39 -10.74
CA LYS A 393 0.21 -26.40 -9.30
C LYS A 393 -1.15 -25.79 -8.96
N LEU A 394 -1.69 -24.96 -9.86
CA LEU A 394 -3.06 -24.49 -9.80
C LEU A 394 -3.99 -25.58 -10.35
N PRO A 395 -5.00 -26.05 -9.59
CA PRO A 395 -6.00 -26.94 -10.16
C PRO A 395 -6.71 -26.22 -11.31
N ASN A 396 -6.79 -26.85 -12.48
CA ASN A 396 -7.52 -26.33 -13.62
C ASN A 396 -8.88 -25.79 -13.15
N PRO A 397 -9.24 -24.53 -13.43
CA PRO A 397 -10.63 -24.12 -13.28
C PRO A 397 -11.45 -25.05 -14.18
N GLU A 398 -12.45 -25.74 -13.62
CA GLU A 398 -13.37 -26.55 -14.41
C GLU A 398 -13.85 -25.73 -15.62
N PRO A 399 -13.87 -26.30 -16.83
CA PRO A 399 -14.40 -25.59 -17.97
C PRO A 399 -15.88 -25.35 -17.70
N LEU A 400 -16.26 -24.07 -17.56
CA LEU A 400 -17.65 -23.65 -17.58
C LEU A 400 -18.30 -24.29 -18.81
N VAL A 401 -19.29 -25.13 -18.54
CA VAL A 401 -20.13 -25.86 -19.49
C VAL A 401 -20.29 -25.09 -20.79
N ALA A 402 -19.68 -25.60 -21.86
CA ALA A 402 -19.98 -25.20 -23.22
C ALA A 402 -21.46 -25.47 -23.48
N LEU A 403 -22.30 -24.43 -23.38
CA LEU A 403 -23.66 -24.47 -23.89
C LEU A 403 -23.57 -24.61 -25.41
N SER A 404 -24.00 -25.78 -25.89
CA SER A 404 -24.22 -26.10 -27.29
C SER A 404 -25.05 -25.01 -28.00
N PRO A 405 -24.76 -24.67 -29.26
CA PRO A 405 -25.51 -23.66 -29.99
C PRO A 405 -26.86 -24.24 -30.43
N ALA A 406 -27.95 -23.64 -29.96
CA ALA A 406 -29.30 -23.91 -30.47
C ALA A 406 -29.73 -22.76 -31.41
N SER A 407 -29.78 -23.09 -32.69
CA SER A 407 -30.75 -22.64 -33.71
C SER A 407 -31.19 -21.17 -33.81
N SER A 408 -30.87 -20.61 -34.99
CA SER A 408 -31.53 -19.55 -35.80
C SER A 408 -31.09 -18.08 -35.61
N PRO A 409 -30.77 -17.37 -36.71
CA PRO A 409 -30.34 -15.97 -36.68
C PRO A 409 -31.52 -15.00 -36.85
N SER A 410 -31.49 -13.88 -36.14
CA SER A 410 -32.36 -12.72 -36.39
C SER A 410 -31.59 -11.61 -37.14
N PRO A 411 -32.26 -10.82 -37.99
CA PRO A 411 -31.65 -10.00 -39.03
C PRO A 411 -31.16 -8.62 -38.52
N LEU A 412 -30.26 -8.65 -37.54
CA LEU A 412 -29.47 -7.48 -37.13
C LEU A 412 -27.96 -7.68 -37.35
N PHE A 413 -27.59 -8.82 -37.93
CA PHE A 413 -26.20 -9.23 -38.19
C PHE A 413 -25.70 -8.82 -39.59
N LEU A 414 -26.50 -8.11 -40.39
CA LEU A 414 -26.19 -7.69 -41.76
C LEU A 414 -26.13 -6.16 -41.91
N PHE A 415 -25.53 -5.46 -40.94
CA PHE A 415 -25.21 -4.03 -41.11
C PHE A 415 -23.81 -3.61 -40.62
N LEU A 416 -22.95 -4.56 -40.24
CA LEU A 416 -21.59 -4.28 -39.75
C LEU A 416 -20.46 -4.97 -40.54
N THR A 417 -20.74 -5.46 -41.75
CA THR A 417 -19.71 -6.07 -42.63
C THR A 417 -19.36 -5.18 -43.83
N SER A 418 -19.09 -3.91 -43.56
CA SER A 418 -18.50 -3.00 -44.54
C SER A 418 -17.64 -1.98 -43.81
N LEU A 419 -16.38 -2.33 -43.53
CA LEU A 419 -15.19 -1.47 -43.61
C LEU A 419 -13.96 -2.26 -43.11
N ASP A 420 -12.80 -1.94 -43.67
CA ASP A 420 -11.55 -2.70 -43.74
C ASP A 420 -11.02 -3.38 -42.46
N PRO A 421 -10.46 -4.61 -42.56
CA PRO A 421 -9.81 -5.29 -41.44
C PRO A 421 -8.29 -5.03 -41.45
N LEU A 422 -7.81 -3.88 -40.97
CA LEU A 422 -6.35 -3.72 -40.73
C LEU A 422 -5.94 -2.62 -39.72
N GLN A 423 -6.79 -2.23 -38.77
CA GLN A 423 -6.39 -1.19 -37.80
C GLN A 423 -6.82 -1.33 -36.33
N LEU A 424 -7.36 -2.46 -35.86
CA LEU A 424 -7.83 -2.58 -34.47
C LEU A 424 -7.64 -3.98 -33.89
N GLN A 425 -6.39 -4.31 -33.54
CA GLN A 425 -6.12 -5.56 -32.84
C GLN A 425 -5.06 -5.37 -31.75
N ARG A 426 -5.42 -4.63 -30.68
CA ARG A 426 -4.87 -4.89 -29.34
C ARG A 426 -5.52 -4.26 -28.10
N GLU A 427 -6.64 -3.53 -28.14
CA GLU A 427 -7.08 -2.79 -26.93
C GLU A 427 -8.47 -3.09 -26.35
N HIS A 428 -9.30 -3.99 -26.91
CA HIS A 428 -10.73 -4.03 -26.50
C HIS A 428 -11.29 -5.35 -25.95
N THR A 429 -10.50 -6.16 -25.24
CA THR A 429 -11.03 -7.32 -24.48
C THR A 429 -10.91 -7.20 -22.96
N ASP A 430 -9.91 -6.50 -22.43
CA ASP A 430 -9.65 -6.50 -20.98
C ASP A 430 -10.51 -5.47 -20.21
N SER A 431 -10.78 -4.32 -20.83
CA SER A 431 -11.61 -3.25 -20.25
C SER A 431 -13.05 -3.71 -19.95
N ASN A 432 -13.65 -4.49 -20.86
CA ASN A 432 -15.02 -4.97 -20.69
C ASN A 432 -15.13 -6.05 -19.60
N MET A 433 -14.15 -6.95 -19.48
CA MET A 433 -14.18 -7.94 -18.39
C MET A 433 -13.87 -7.32 -17.03
N ALA A 434 -12.93 -6.39 -16.94
CA ALA A 434 -12.67 -5.67 -15.70
C ALA A 434 -13.90 -4.86 -15.26
N ALA A 435 -14.58 -4.19 -16.19
CA ALA A 435 -15.83 -3.47 -15.92
C ALA A 435 -16.97 -4.40 -15.49
N VAL A 436 -17.10 -5.58 -16.12
CA VAL A 436 -18.09 -6.61 -15.76
C VAL A 436 -17.79 -7.21 -14.39
N ILE A 437 -16.53 -7.53 -14.08
CA ILE A 437 -16.11 -8.02 -12.75
C ILE A 437 -16.36 -6.95 -11.69
N LYS A 438 -16.07 -5.68 -11.98
CA LYS A 438 -16.32 -4.55 -11.08
C LYS A 438 -17.81 -4.33 -10.84
N ALA A 439 -18.64 -4.46 -11.88
CA ALA A 439 -20.10 -4.37 -11.78
C ALA A 439 -20.71 -5.55 -11.01
N ILE A 440 -20.21 -6.76 -11.23
CA ILE A 440 -20.61 -7.97 -10.50
C ILE A 440 -20.20 -7.85 -9.03
N ASN A 441 -18.95 -7.45 -8.74
CA ASN A 441 -18.48 -7.24 -7.36
C ASN A 441 -19.26 -6.13 -6.65
N ALA A 442 -19.57 -5.01 -7.33
CA ALA A 442 -20.41 -3.97 -6.77
C ALA A 442 -21.83 -4.46 -6.48
N LYS A 443 -22.40 -5.31 -7.35
CA LYS A 443 -23.73 -5.89 -7.16
C LYS A 443 -23.76 -6.96 -6.06
N ILE A 444 -22.73 -7.77 -5.93
CA ILE A 444 -22.54 -8.73 -4.83
C ILE A 444 -22.41 -7.98 -3.50
N ARG A 445 -21.59 -6.92 -3.43
CA ARG A 445 -21.39 -6.13 -2.19
C ARG A 445 -22.55 -5.18 -1.86
N SER A 446 -23.47 -4.93 -2.80
CA SER A 446 -24.67 -4.12 -2.56
C SER A 446 -25.71 -4.78 -1.65
N ASN A 447 -25.63 -6.11 -1.44
CA ASN A 447 -26.50 -6.84 -0.52
C ASN A 447 -25.74 -7.13 0.79
N PRO A 448 -26.26 -6.70 1.97
CA PRO A 448 -25.58 -6.89 3.25
C PRO A 448 -25.32 -8.36 3.62
N VAL A 449 -26.12 -9.31 3.12
CA VAL A 449 -25.91 -10.74 3.37
C VAL A 449 -24.73 -11.26 2.54
N THR A 450 -24.70 -10.91 1.26
CA THR A 450 -23.67 -11.38 0.33
C THR A 450 -22.32 -10.69 0.59
N ASP A 451 -22.33 -9.42 1.01
CA ASP A 451 -21.15 -8.70 1.48
C ASP A 451 -20.53 -9.38 2.70
N TYR A 452 -21.35 -9.81 3.67
CA TYR A 452 -20.89 -10.57 4.82
C TYR A 452 -20.21 -11.89 4.41
N PHE A 453 -20.83 -12.68 3.52
CA PHE A 453 -20.25 -13.94 3.02
C PHE A 453 -18.96 -13.75 2.21
N CYS A 454 -18.80 -12.63 1.50
CA CYS A 454 -17.59 -12.30 0.75
C CYS A 454 -16.57 -11.50 1.58
N SER A 455 -16.83 -11.26 2.87
CA SER A 455 -15.94 -10.53 3.76
C SER A 455 -14.98 -11.44 4.52
N THR A 456 -13.88 -10.86 4.99
CA THR A 456 -12.93 -11.49 5.91
C THR A 456 -13.57 -11.80 7.28
N HIS A 457 -14.69 -11.16 7.64
CA HIS A 457 -15.44 -11.42 8.86
C HIS A 457 -16.19 -12.77 8.85
N PHE A 458 -16.50 -13.32 7.66
CA PHE A 458 -17.06 -14.67 7.50
C PHE A 458 -15.95 -15.71 7.32
N TRP A 459 -15.07 -15.52 6.34
CA TRP A 459 -14.08 -16.54 5.98
C TRP A 459 -12.98 -16.75 7.03
N GLY A 460 -12.61 -15.72 7.79
CA GLY A 460 -11.64 -15.84 8.89
C GLY A 460 -12.13 -16.80 9.99
N PRO A 461 -13.34 -16.60 10.56
CA PRO A 461 -13.92 -17.57 11.48
C PRO A 461 -14.28 -18.92 10.85
N ALA A 462 -14.77 -18.94 9.61
CA ALA A 462 -15.16 -20.18 8.92
C ALA A 462 -13.98 -21.12 8.67
N SER A 463 -12.80 -20.60 8.31
CA SER A 463 -11.58 -21.40 8.17
C SER A 463 -11.11 -21.99 9.51
N ASN A 464 -11.37 -21.28 10.61
CA ASN A 464 -11.05 -21.74 11.96
C ASN A 464 -11.99 -22.83 12.51
N PHE A 465 -13.10 -23.16 11.82
CA PHE A 465 -13.99 -24.27 12.22
C PHE A 465 -13.34 -25.66 12.10
N GLY A 466 -12.21 -25.77 11.39
CA GLY A 466 -11.45 -27.03 11.32
C GLY A 466 -10.99 -27.52 12.70
N ILE A 467 -10.62 -26.62 13.61
CA ILE A 467 -10.13 -26.96 14.94
C ILE A 467 -11.26 -27.52 15.84
N PRO A 468 -12.44 -26.88 15.97
CA PRO A 468 -13.59 -27.46 16.67
C PRO A 468 -14.03 -28.81 16.09
N ILE A 469 -14.07 -28.96 14.76
CA ILE A 469 -14.46 -30.22 14.11
C ILE A 469 -13.45 -31.32 14.46
N ALA A 470 -12.15 -31.05 14.39
CA ALA A 470 -11.11 -31.98 14.78
C ALA A 470 -11.22 -32.37 16.27
N ALA A 471 -11.46 -31.39 17.15
CA ALA A 471 -11.65 -31.63 18.58
C ALA A 471 -12.87 -32.52 18.89
N VAL A 472 -13.97 -32.37 18.13
CA VAL A 472 -15.14 -33.26 18.20
C VAL A 472 -14.79 -34.66 17.69
N LEU A 473 -14.08 -34.79 16.57
CA LEU A 473 -13.69 -36.10 16.02
C LEU A 473 -12.73 -36.84 16.96
N ASP A 474 -11.86 -36.12 17.66
CA ASP A 474 -10.93 -36.67 18.64
C ASP A 474 -11.64 -37.23 19.89
N THR A 475 -12.94 -36.96 20.10
CA THR A 475 -13.71 -37.59 21.19
C THR A 475 -13.88 -39.09 21.01
N LYS A 476 -13.66 -39.60 19.78
CA LYS A 476 -13.69 -41.04 19.47
C LYS A 476 -12.34 -41.72 19.65
N LYS A 477 -11.25 -40.95 19.74
CA LYS A 477 -9.90 -41.47 19.93
C LYS A 477 -9.68 -41.84 21.39
N ASP A 478 -8.68 -42.69 21.62
CA ASP A 478 -8.35 -43.19 22.94
C ASP A 478 -8.00 -42.04 23.91
N PRO A 479 -8.58 -41.99 25.11
CA PRO A 479 -8.33 -40.90 26.06
C PRO A 479 -6.91 -40.88 26.64
N GLU A 480 -6.10 -41.93 26.49
CA GLU A 480 -4.71 -41.95 26.97
C GLU A 480 -3.83 -40.88 26.29
N ILE A 481 -4.12 -40.53 25.04
CA ILE A 481 -3.34 -39.54 24.27
C ILE A 481 -3.68 -38.09 24.64
N ILE A 482 -4.68 -37.87 25.49
CA ILE A 482 -5.15 -36.55 25.87
C ILE A 482 -4.16 -35.93 26.88
N SER A 483 -3.69 -34.72 26.60
CA SER A 483 -2.84 -33.95 27.51
C SER A 483 -3.68 -32.98 28.36
N GLY A 484 -3.77 -33.24 29.66
CA GLY A 484 -4.52 -32.40 30.61
C GLY A 484 -4.13 -30.91 30.58
N PRO A 485 -2.84 -30.53 30.66
CA PRO A 485 -2.40 -29.13 30.58
C PRO A 485 -2.78 -28.44 29.27
N PHE A 486 -2.67 -29.15 28.14
CA PHE A 486 -3.03 -28.63 26.83
C PHE A 486 -4.55 -28.39 26.71
N THR A 487 -5.36 -29.36 27.14
CA THR A 487 -6.82 -29.25 27.17
C THR A 487 -7.28 -28.11 28.07
N ALA A 488 -6.72 -27.98 29.29
CA ALA A 488 -7.03 -26.88 30.20
C ALA A 488 -6.69 -25.51 29.61
N THR A 489 -5.54 -25.39 28.95
CA THR A 489 -5.10 -24.16 28.27
C THR A 489 -6.08 -23.77 27.16
N LEU A 490 -6.49 -24.74 26.32
CA LEU A 490 -7.46 -24.49 25.24
C LEU A 490 -8.86 -24.14 25.76
N THR A 491 -9.29 -24.70 26.89
CA THR A 491 -10.54 -24.33 27.54
C THR A 491 -10.52 -22.86 28.00
N VAL A 492 -9.46 -22.41 28.67
CA VAL A 492 -9.32 -21.01 29.11
C VAL A 492 -9.19 -20.05 27.93
N TYR A 493 -8.41 -20.44 26.92
CA TYR A 493 -8.29 -19.71 25.66
C TYR A 493 -9.68 -19.49 25.03
N SER A 494 -10.43 -20.57 24.79
CA SER A 494 -11.75 -20.47 24.18
C SER A 494 -12.73 -19.61 24.99
N ALA A 495 -12.73 -19.68 26.32
CA ALA A 495 -13.59 -18.85 27.16
C ALA A 495 -13.27 -17.35 27.02
N THR A 496 -12.00 -17.00 26.94
CA THR A 496 -11.53 -15.62 26.77
C THR A 496 -11.96 -15.08 25.40
N PHE A 497 -11.75 -15.87 24.34
CA PHE A 497 -12.09 -15.46 22.98
C PHE A 497 -13.60 -15.45 22.69
N MET A 498 -14.40 -16.27 23.39
CA MET A 498 -15.86 -16.12 23.39
C MET A 498 -16.31 -14.75 23.89
N ARG A 499 -15.73 -14.25 25.00
CA ARG A 499 -16.04 -12.91 25.52
C ARG A 499 -15.57 -11.82 24.54
N TYR A 500 -14.39 -11.98 23.95
CA TYR A 500 -13.86 -11.05 22.94
C TYR A 500 -14.77 -10.95 21.70
N ALA A 501 -15.25 -12.08 21.18
CA ALA A 501 -16.11 -12.12 19.99
C ALA A 501 -17.44 -11.35 20.17
N LEU A 502 -17.94 -11.24 21.42
CA LEU A 502 -19.14 -10.47 21.75
C LEU A 502 -18.86 -9.01 22.12
N ALA A 503 -17.62 -8.65 22.41
CA ALA A 503 -17.19 -7.29 22.78
C ALA A 503 -16.78 -6.43 21.56
N VAL A 504 -16.28 -7.05 20.50
CA VAL A 504 -15.95 -6.36 19.22
C VAL A 504 -17.23 -5.84 18.55
N ARG A 505 -17.16 -4.65 17.93
CA ARG A 505 -18.25 -4.07 17.12
C ARG A 505 -17.84 -4.02 15.64
N PRO A 506 -18.65 -4.57 14.72
CA PRO A 506 -19.87 -5.34 14.96
C PRO A 506 -19.61 -6.71 15.61
N LYS A 507 -20.59 -7.23 16.37
CA LYS A 507 -20.45 -8.50 17.10
C LYS A 507 -20.27 -9.66 16.12
N ASN A 508 -19.30 -10.53 16.37
CA ASN A 508 -19.00 -11.66 15.50
C ASN A 508 -19.53 -12.98 16.10
N TYR A 509 -20.79 -13.31 15.79
CA TYR A 509 -21.45 -14.53 16.28
C TYR A 509 -20.84 -15.82 15.73
N LEU A 510 -20.24 -15.78 14.54
CA LEU A 510 -19.60 -16.96 13.94
C LEU A 510 -18.31 -17.33 14.68
N LEU A 511 -17.51 -16.33 15.02
CA LEU A 511 -16.32 -16.50 15.86
C LEU A 511 -16.70 -16.97 17.27
N PHE A 512 -17.79 -16.42 17.84
CA PHE A 512 -18.32 -16.90 19.11
C PHE A 512 -18.72 -18.39 19.05
N ALA A 513 -19.45 -18.81 18.01
CA ALA A 513 -19.87 -20.20 17.83
C ALA A 513 -18.68 -21.16 17.69
N CYS A 514 -17.64 -20.77 16.94
CA CYS A 514 -16.40 -21.53 16.80
C CYS A 514 -15.73 -21.79 18.16
N HIS A 515 -15.51 -20.73 18.95
CA HIS A 515 -14.89 -20.87 20.26
C HIS A 515 -15.79 -21.58 21.28
N PHE A 516 -17.12 -21.43 21.18
CA PHE A 516 -18.09 -22.14 22.00
C PHE A 516 -18.06 -23.66 21.76
N ILE A 517 -18.04 -24.10 20.50
CA ILE A 517 -17.94 -25.53 20.18
C ILE A 517 -16.59 -26.08 20.67
N ASN A 518 -15.48 -25.37 20.42
CA ASN A 518 -14.17 -25.80 20.93
C ASN A 518 -14.16 -25.86 22.47
N PHE A 519 -14.73 -24.87 23.17
CA PHE A 519 -14.81 -24.85 24.63
C PHE A 519 -15.48 -26.11 25.18
N ASN A 520 -16.67 -26.45 24.65
CA ASN A 520 -17.42 -27.62 25.08
C ASN A 520 -16.69 -28.94 24.73
N SER A 521 -16.09 -29.04 23.54
CA SER A 521 -15.30 -30.20 23.15
C SER A 521 -14.10 -30.41 24.08
N GLN A 522 -13.38 -29.35 24.43
CA GLN A 522 -12.25 -29.45 25.36
C GLN A 522 -12.69 -29.78 26.78
N LEU A 523 -13.84 -29.29 27.25
CA LEU A 523 -14.41 -29.73 28.53
C LEU A 523 -14.72 -31.23 28.55
N VAL A 524 -15.30 -31.75 27.46
CA VAL A 524 -15.56 -33.19 27.32
C VAL A 524 -14.25 -33.98 27.30
N GLN A 525 -13.24 -33.54 26.56
CA GLN A 525 -11.92 -34.18 26.56
C GLN A 525 -11.24 -34.12 27.93
N GLY A 526 -11.38 -33.00 28.66
CA GLY A 526 -10.86 -32.83 30.01
C GLY A 526 -11.54 -33.77 31.00
N TYR A 527 -12.86 -33.96 30.87
CA TYR A 527 -13.59 -34.96 31.66
C TYR A 527 -13.13 -36.38 31.34
N ARG A 528 -12.95 -36.73 30.06
CA ARG A 528 -12.46 -38.06 29.65
C ARG A 528 -11.05 -38.34 30.16
N TRP A 529 -10.17 -37.34 30.11
CA TRP A 529 -8.83 -37.42 30.68
C TRP A 529 -8.88 -37.63 32.20
N TYR A 530 -9.74 -36.88 32.90
CA TYR A 530 -9.91 -37.01 34.33
C TYR A 530 -10.49 -38.39 34.73
N ASP A 531 -11.51 -38.87 34.01
CA ASP A 531 -12.11 -40.19 34.24
C ASP A 531 -11.08 -41.32 34.03
N TYR A 532 -10.28 -41.23 32.96
CA TYR A 532 -9.24 -42.21 32.64
C TYR A 532 -8.16 -42.30 33.72
N TRP A 533 -7.59 -41.17 34.14
CA TRP A 533 -6.44 -41.15 35.06
C TRP A 533 -6.82 -41.18 36.55
N TYR A 534 -8.01 -40.68 36.92
CA TYR A 534 -8.37 -40.45 38.33
C TYR A 534 -9.66 -41.14 38.78
N MET A 535 -10.53 -41.60 37.88
CA MET A 535 -11.79 -42.30 38.24
C MET A 535 -11.82 -43.77 37.81
N GLY A 536 -10.68 -44.33 37.36
CA GLY A 536 -10.56 -45.75 36.99
C GLY A 536 -11.19 -46.10 35.65
N GLY A 537 -11.31 -45.11 34.74
CA GLY A 537 -11.74 -45.32 33.36
C GLY A 537 -10.73 -46.11 32.53
N ASP A 538 -9.47 -46.15 32.94
CA ASP A 538 -8.38 -46.96 32.35
C ASP A 538 -8.79 -48.41 32.10
N LYS A 539 -9.41 -49.07 33.09
CA LYS A 539 -9.86 -50.47 33.01
C LYS A 539 -10.92 -50.70 31.94
N LYS A 540 -11.81 -49.72 31.74
CA LYS A 540 -12.87 -49.79 30.71
C LYS A 540 -12.27 -49.69 29.31
N TRP A 541 -11.30 -48.80 29.12
CA TRP A 541 -10.66 -48.60 27.82
C TRP A 541 -9.70 -49.74 27.46
N VAL A 542 -9.06 -50.40 28.43
CA VAL A 542 -8.30 -51.64 28.19
C VAL A 542 -9.18 -52.73 27.57
N ALA A 543 -10.38 -52.98 28.13
CA ALA A 543 -11.31 -53.96 27.58
C ALA A 543 -11.79 -53.59 26.16
N ILE A 544 -12.03 -52.30 25.90
CA ILE A 544 -12.41 -51.79 24.57
C ILE A 544 -11.29 -52.01 23.54
N ARG A 545 -10.02 -51.80 23.93
CA ARG A 545 -8.86 -52.05 23.05
C ARG A 545 -8.69 -53.53 22.72
N GLU A 546 -8.88 -54.41 23.69
CA GLU A 546 -8.82 -55.86 23.48
C GLU A 546 -9.92 -56.31 22.51
N GLN A 547 -11.14 -55.80 22.67
CA GLN A 547 -12.24 -56.06 21.75
C GLN A 547 -11.95 -55.52 20.34
N ALA A 548 -11.44 -54.29 20.22
CA ALA A 548 -11.08 -53.70 18.92
C ALA A 548 -9.95 -54.47 18.21
N LYS A 549 -8.96 -54.98 18.94
CA LYS A 549 -7.92 -55.87 18.39
C LYS A 549 -8.51 -57.19 17.89
N ALA A 550 -9.45 -57.78 18.64
CA ALA A 550 -10.12 -59.01 18.23
C ALA A 550 -10.97 -58.81 16.96
N ASP A 551 -11.67 -57.68 16.85
CA ASP A 551 -12.49 -57.34 15.68
C ASP A 551 -11.62 -57.02 14.44
N ALA A 552 -10.49 -56.33 14.61
CA ALA A 552 -9.54 -56.08 13.55
C ALA A 552 -8.91 -57.39 13.01
N ALA A 553 -8.52 -58.31 13.91
CA ALA A 553 -8.00 -59.62 13.53
C ALA A 553 -9.04 -60.46 12.77
N LYS A 554 -10.32 -60.40 13.17
CA LYS A 554 -11.42 -61.03 12.43
C LYS A 554 -11.61 -60.42 11.04
N ALA A 555 -11.52 -59.10 10.90
CA ALA A 555 -11.66 -58.41 9.62
C ALA A 555 -10.49 -58.72 8.67
N GLU A 556 -9.27 -58.84 9.19
CA GLU A 556 -8.09 -59.22 8.42
C GLU A 556 -8.15 -60.69 7.98
N ALA A 557 -8.59 -61.59 8.87
CA ALA A 557 -8.84 -62.99 8.52
C ALA A 557 -9.94 -63.15 7.45
N ALA A 558 -11.00 -62.34 7.51
CA ALA A 558 -12.06 -62.33 6.50
C ALA A 558 -11.56 -61.83 5.13
N LYS A 559 -10.69 -60.81 5.11
CA LYS A 559 -10.02 -60.33 3.88
C LYS A 559 -9.06 -61.38 3.31
N ALA A 560 -8.32 -62.10 4.15
CA ALA A 560 -7.43 -63.17 3.71
C ALA A 560 -8.21 -64.36 3.13
N ALA A 561 -9.36 -64.72 3.73
CA ALA A 561 -10.24 -65.78 3.23
C ALA A 561 -10.84 -65.44 1.85
N THR A 562 -11.33 -64.21 1.68
CA THR A 562 -11.85 -63.75 0.37
C THR A 562 -10.76 -63.67 -0.71
N ALA A 563 -9.54 -63.28 -0.35
CA ALA A 563 -8.40 -63.32 -1.27
C ALA A 563 -8.01 -64.75 -1.68
N ALA A 564 -8.05 -65.71 -0.74
CA ALA A 564 -7.80 -67.12 -1.02
C ALA A 564 -8.88 -67.73 -1.94
N GLU A 565 -10.15 -67.40 -1.73
CA GLU A 565 -11.26 -67.81 -2.60
C GLU A 565 -11.10 -67.28 -4.03
N SER A 566 -10.68 -66.01 -4.19
CA SER A 566 -10.39 -65.45 -5.52
C SER A 566 -9.22 -66.15 -6.24
N SER A 567 -8.18 -66.55 -5.50
CA SER A 567 -7.03 -67.27 -6.07
C SER A 567 -7.38 -68.70 -6.50
N ILE A 568 -8.27 -69.37 -5.77
CA ILE A 568 -8.75 -70.72 -6.12
C ILE A 568 -9.66 -70.65 -7.35
N ALA A 569 -10.51 -69.62 -7.45
CA ALA A 569 -11.37 -69.40 -8.61
C ALA A 569 -10.58 -69.09 -9.90
N GLU A 570 -9.44 -68.40 -9.77
CA GLU A 570 -8.52 -68.11 -10.88
C GLU A 570 -7.82 -69.39 -11.37
N LYS A 571 -7.26 -70.19 -10.45
CA LYS A 571 -6.64 -71.49 -10.80
C LYS A 571 -7.62 -72.50 -11.39
N ALA A 572 -8.90 -72.47 -10.97
CA ALA A 572 -9.94 -73.31 -11.54
C ALA A 572 -10.34 -72.90 -12.96
N LYS A 573 -10.22 -71.61 -13.32
CA LYS A 573 -10.41 -71.14 -14.70
C LYS A 573 -9.27 -71.57 -15.61
N ASP A 574 -8.03 -71.49 -15.13
CA ASP A 574 -6.86 -71.90 -15.92
C ASP A 574 -6.87 -73.40 -16.23
N ALA A 575 -7.28 -74.24 -15.27
CA ALA A 575 -7.38 -75.69 -15.44
C ALA A 575 -8.51 -76.16 -16.38
N VAL A 576 -9.50 -75.30 -16.69
CA VAL A 576 -10.57 -75.58 -17.66
C VAL A 576 -10.20 -75.09 -19.07
N SER A 577 -9.13 -74.30 -19.20
CA SER A 577 -8.64 -73.74 -20.46
C SER A 577 -7.44 -74.47 -21.08
N SER A 578 -6.97 -75.55 -20.44
CA SER A 578 -5.95 -76.50 -20.96
C SER A 578 -6.59 -77.85 -21.24
#